data_AF-A0A1B1VWI1-F1
#
_entry.id   AF-A0A1B1VWI1-F1
#
_cell.length_a   1.000
_cell.length_b   1.000
_cell.length_c   1.000
_cell.angle_alpha   90.00
_cell.angle_beta   90.00
_cell.angle_gamma   90.00
#
_symmetry.space_group_name_H-M   'P 1'
#
loop_
_entity.id
_entity.type
_entity.pdbx_description
1 polymer ?
#
loop_
_entity_poly.entity_id
_entity_poly.type
_entity_poly.pdbx_seq_one_letter_code
_entity_poly.pdbx_strand_id
1 'polypeptide(L)'
;SNLGVPEIEQRLKALNQTWAELKQLAATRGQKLDESLIYQQFLARIEEEEAWISEKQQLLSIEDYGDTMAAVQGLLKKHDAFETELGSHGERCRDISDDGAKLAASGNHHAEAIGQRCQQLLSKLDNLATLAARRKARLADNCAYLQFMWKADVVESWIADKEGHVRNDDYGRDLSSVQTLLTKQETFDAGLTAFEHEGIQNITMLKDQLIASSHDQTPAILQRHSDVIARWQKLLNDSDARKQRLLH
;
A
#
# COMPACT_ATOMS: atom_id res chain seq x y z
N SER A 1 72.13 44.83 43.77
CA SER A 1 71.27 45.61 42.88
C SER A 1 69.97 44.87 42.64
N ASN A 2 68.85 45.38 43.16
CA ASN A 2 67.49 44.87 42.91
C ASN A 2 66.79 45.63 41.76
N LEU A 3 67.54 46.43 40.99
CA LEU A 3 67.03 47.08 39.78
C LEU A 3 66.69 46.00 38.75
N GLY A 4 65.40 45.83 38.46
CA GLY A 4 64.88 44.93 37.42
C GLY A 4 63.95 43.83 37.93
N VAL A 5 63.97 43.47 39.22
CA VAL A 5 63.07 42.45 39.80
C VAL A 5 61.58 42.81 39.63
N PRO A 6 61.13 44.04 39.92
CA PRO A 6 59.72 44.41 39.73
C PRO A 6 59.28 44.37 38.26
N GLU A 7 60.20 44.70 37.34
CA GLU A 7 59.93 44.69 35.91
C GLU A 7 59.80 43.25 35.39
N ILE A 8 60.65 42.33 35.87
CA ILE A 8 60.57 40.90 35.56
C ILE A 8 59.26 40.31 36.11
N GLU A 9 58.90 40.62 37.36
CA GLU A 9 57.63 40.17 37.97
C GLU A 9 56.40 40.67 37.19
N GLN A 10 56.42 41.94 36.76
CA GLN A 10 55.34 42.51 35.98
C GLN A 10 55.22 41.84 34.59
N ARG A 11 56.35 41.56 33.93
CA ARG A 11 56.38 40.83 32.65
C ARG A 11 55.90 39.39 32.79
N LEU A 12 56.30 38.69 33.87
CA LEU A 12 55.83 37.33 34.17
C LEU A 12 54.32 37.30 34.43
N LYS A 13 53.80 38.28 35.18
CA LYS A 13 52.36 38.41 35.42
C LYS A 13 51.59 38.65 34.13
N ALA A 14 52.07 39.57 33.28
CA ALA A 14 51.47 39.83 31.97
C ALA A 14 51.48 38.57 31.11
N LEU A 15 52.62 37.87 31.00
CA LEU A 15 52.75 36.63 30.24
C LEU A 15 51.77 35.54 30.73
N ASN A 16 51.66 35.35 32.05
CA ASN A 16 50.72 34.39 32.62
C ASN A 16 49.27 34.73 32.29
N GLN A 17 48.92 36.02 32.29
CA GLN A 17 47.60 36.48 31.93
C GLN A 17 47.30 36.26 30.44
N THR A 18 48.22 36.64 29.55
CA THR A 18 48.08 36.39 28.11
C THR A 18 48.01 34.89 27.80
N TRP A 19 48.75 34.05 28.52
CA TRP A 19 48.70 32.60 28.39
C TRP A 19 47.35 32.01 28.83
N ALA A 20 46.78 32.53 29.93
CA ALA A 20 45.45 32.12 30.39
C ALA A 20 44.36 32.51 29.37
N GLU A 21 44.43 33.72 28.81
CA GLU A 21 43.53 34.19 27.75
C GLU A 21 43.65 33.33 26.49
N LEU A 22 44.87 33.00 26.06
CA LEU A 22 45.09 32.13 24.90
C LEU A 22 44.51 30.73 25.12
N LYS A 23 44.68 30.15 26.32
CA LYS A 23 44.07 28.85 26.67
C LYS A 23 42.55 28.90 26.59
N GLN A 24 41.94 29.97 27.12
CA GLN A 24 40.50 30.16 27.05
C GLN A 24 40.01 30.29 25.61
N LEU A 25 40.68 31.11 24.79
CA LEU A 25 40.38 31.27 23.36
C LEU A 25 40.50 29.95 22.60
N ALA A 26 41.55 29.17 22.88
CA ALA A 26 41.74 27.84 22.27
C ALA A 26 40.64 26.86 22.69
N ALA A 27 40.25 26.84 23.97
CA ALA A 27 39.17 26.00 24.46
C ALA A 27 37.82 26.36 23.82
N THR A 28 37.46 27.65 23.77
CA THR A 28 36.25 28.13 23.09
C THR A 28 36.26 27.80 21.60
N ARG A 29 37.41 27.93 20.93
CA ARG A 29 37.54 27.53 19.52
C ARG A 29 37.33 26.02 19.35
N GLY A 30 37.89 25.20 20.23
CA GLY A 30 37.69 23.75 20.24
C GLY A 30 36.21 23.38 20.36
N GLN A 31 35.50 23.99 21.32
CA GLN A 31 34.05 23.76 21.51
C GLN A 31 33.24 24.11 20.25
N LYS A 32 33.48 25.28 19.64
CA LYS A 32 32.77 25.68 18.42
C LYS A 32 33.04 24.76 17.22
N LEU A 33 34.25 24.21 17.11
CA LEU A 33 34.57 23.26 16.05
C LEU A 33 33.84 21.93 16.26
N ASP A 34 33.76 21.45 17.50
CA ASP A 34 33.01 20.25 17.86
C ASP A 34 31.50 20.40 17.60
N GLU A 35 30.91 21.52 18.03
CA GLU A 35 29.51 21.88 17.72
C GLU A 35 29.24 21.92 16.21
N SER A 36 30.16 22.52 15.45
CA SER A 36 30.06 22.58 13.99
C SER A 36 30.17 21.20 13.36
N LEU A 37 31.05 20.32 13.86
CA LEU A 37 31.19 18.96 13.36
C LEU A 37 29.90 18.16 13.59
N ILE A 38 29.34 18.22 14.79
CA ILE A 38 28.09 17.54 15.14
C ILE A 38 26.94 18.05 14.27
N TYR A 39 26.85 19.36 14.05
CA TYR A 39 25.83 19.95 13.19
C TYR A 39 25.95 19.48 11.73
N GLN A 40 27.16 19.43 11.18
CA GLN A 40 27.38 18.93 9.81
C GLN A 40 27.05 17.44 9.69
N GLN A 41 27.37 16.62 10.70
CA GLN A 41 26.98 15.20 10.73
C GLN A 41 25.46 15.04 10.78
N PHE A 42 24.77 15.86 11.57
CA PHE A 42 23.30 15.89 11.61
C PHE A 42 22.71 16.23 10.23
N LEU A 43 23.23 17.27 9.56
CA LEU A 43 22.76 17.66 8.23
C LEU A 43 22.97 16.54 7.19
N ALA A 44 24.12 15.88 7.20
CA ALA A 44 24.39 14.77 6.30
C ALA A 44 23.37 13.62 6.49
N ARG A 45 23.03 13.29 7.74
CA ARG A 45 22.00 12.28 8.06
C ARG A 45 20.61 12.70 7.55
N ILE A 46 20.24 13.97 7.70
CA ILE A 46 18.98 14.51 7.15
C ILE A 46 18.97 14.37 5.62
N GLU A 47 20.05 14.79 4.95
CA GLU A 47 20.15 14.80 3.49
C GLU A 47 20.08 13.39 2.90
N GLU A 48 20.68 12.40 3.56
CA GLU A 48 20.59 10.98 3.17
C GLU A 48 19.13 10.48 3.18
N GLU A 49 18.40 10.73 4.27
CA GLU A 49 17.00 10.32 4.38
C GLU A 49 16.10 11.12 3.43
N GLU A 50 16.34 12.42 3.24
CA GLU A 50 15.60 13.23 2.27
C GLU A 50 15.81 12.77 0.81
N ALA A 51 17.03 12.34 0.47
CA ALA A 51 17.34 11.80 -0.85
C ALA A 51 16.60 10.48 -1.08
N TRP A 52 16.61 9.58 -0.10
CA TRP A 52 15.85 8.34 -0.15
C TRP A 52 14.34 8.59 -0.29
N ILE A 53 13.78 9.50 0.53
CA ILE A 53 12.36 9.85 0.43
C ILE A 53 12.02 10.37 -0.96
N SER A 54 12.85 11.26 -1.51
CA SER A 54 12.62 11.86 -2.84
C SER A 54 12.66 10.81 -3.95
N GLU A 55 13.62 9.88 -3.89
CA GLU A 55 13.69 8.74 -4.83
C GLU A 55 12.41 7.90 -4.78
N LYS A 56 11.96 7.53 -3.56
CA LYS A 56 10.76 6.69 -3.41
C LYS A 56 9.48 7.43 -3.81
N GLN A 57 9.38 8.73 -3.54
CA GLN A 57 8.26 9.54 -4.01
C GLN A 57 8.15 9.53 -5.54
N GLN A 58 9.27 9.63 -6.26
CA GLN A 58 9.29 9.52 -7.72
C GLN A 58 8.88 8.13 -8.22
N LEU A 59 9.30 7.05 -7.54
CA LEU A 59 8.86 5.71 -7.91
C LEU A 59 7.35 5.51 -7.71
N LEU A 60 6.77 6.11 -6.66
CA LEU A 60 5.33 6.01 -6.40
C LEU A 60 4.47 6.84 -7.36
N SER A 61 5.03 7.81 -8.09
CA SER A 61 4.27 8.61 -9.06
C SER A 61 3.89 7.85 -10.34
N ILE A 62 4.45 6.65 -10.55
CA ILE A 62 4.11 5.80 -11.69
C ILE A 62 2.78 5.10 -11.41
N GLU A 63 1.71 5.49 -12.09
CA GLU A 63 0.37 4.90 -11.94
C GLU A 63 0.21 3.58 -12.74
N ASP A 64 0.97 2.56 -12.36
CA ASP A 64 0.77 1.17 -12.82
C ASP A 64 0.17 0.31 -11.69
N TYR A 65 -0.98 -0.29 -11.97
CA TYR A 65 -1.72 -1.15 -11.05
C TYR A 65 -1.88 -2.60 -11.55
N GLY A 66 -1.33 -2.93 -12.74
CA GLY A 66 -1.44 -4.25 -13.37
C GLY A 66 -2.78 -4.51 -14.06
N ASP A 67 -2.74 -5.29 -15.13
CA ASP A 67 -3.89 -5.65 -15.98
C ASP A 67 -4.40 -7.08 -15.77
N THR A 68 -3.65 -7.89 -15.01
CA THR A 68 -3.96 -9.29 -14.70
C THR A 68 -3.83 -9.57 -13.21
N MET A 69 -4.53 -10.60 -12.73
CA MET A 69 -4.42 -11.06 -11.33
C MET A 69 -2.97 -11.34 -10.93
N ALA A 70 -2.18 -11.95 -11.81
CA ALA A 70 -0.77 -12.23 -11.54
C ALA A 70 0.07 -10.93 -11.44
N ALA A 71 -0.16 -9.97 -12.34
CA ALA A 71 0.56 -8.69 -12.34
C ALA A 71 0.27 -7.88 -11.07
N VAL A 72 -1.01 -7.68 -10.71
CA VAL A 72 -1.40 -6.91 -9.52
C VAL A 72 -0.90 -7.57 -8.22
N GLN A 73 -0.92 -8.90 -8.13
CA GLN A 73 -0.37 -9.63 -6.98
C GLN A 73 1.16 -9.45 -6.87
N GLY A 74 1.86 -9.46 -8.00
CA GLY A 74 3.29 -9.16 -8.04
C GLY A 74 3.60 -7.74 -7.58
N LEU A 75 2.78 -6.76 -7.99
CA LEU A 75 2.91 -5.36 -7.58
C LEU A 75 2.60 -5.16 -6.08
N LEU A 76 1.55 -5.80 -5.56
CA LEU A 76 1.23 -5.80 -4.13
C LEU A 76 2.39 -6.35 -3.30
N LYS A 77 2.96 -7.48 -3.70
CA LYS A 77 4.12 -8.07 -3.01
C LYS A 77 5.33 -7.15 -3.00
N LYS A 78 5.63 -6.48 -4.13
CA LYS A 78 6.69 -5.46 -4.18
C LYS A 78 6.38 -4.27 -3.28
N HIS A 79 5.11 -3.88 -3.19
CA HIS A 79 4.67 -2.79 -2.34
C HIS A 79 4.78 -3.11 -0.84
N ASP A 80 4.43 -4.33 -0.42
CA ASP A 80 4.59 -4.76 0.97
C ASP A 80 6.08 -4.75 1.40
N ALA A 81 6.99 -5.12 0.49
CA ALA A 81 8.43 -4.99 0.73
C ALA A 81 8.85 -3.52 0.90
N PHE A 82 8.35 -2.64 0.03
CA PHE A 82 8.57 -1.20 0.16
C PHE A 82 8.01 -0.61 1.47
N GLU A 83 6.83 -1.04 1.94
CA GLU A 83 6.28 -0.60 3.23
C GLU A 83 7.14 -1.05 4.42
N THR A 84 7.78 -2.22 4.31
CA THR A 84 8.74 -2.68 5.31
C THR A 84 9.97 -1.76 5.37
N GLU A 85 10.51 -1.39 4.20
CA GLU A 85 11.61 -0.41 4.11
C GLU A 85 11.19 0.95 4.67
N LEU A 86 9.99 1.42 4.32
CA LEU A 86 9.41 2.68 4.81
C LEU A 86 9.31 2.70 6.34
N GLY A 87 8.93 1.59 6.97
CA GLY A 87 8.91 1.46 8.42
C GLY A 87 10.29 1.70 9.05
N SER A 88 11.33 1.05 8.52
CA SER A 88 12.72 1.21 8.99
C SER A 88 13.26 2.63 8.77
N HIS A 89 13.02 3.23 7.61
CA HIS A 89 13.40 4.62 7.34
C HIS A 89 12.62 5.61 8.22
N GLY A 90 11.36 5.31 8.51
CA GLY A 90 10.55 6.11 9.42
C GLY A 90 11.08 6.11 10.85
N GLU A 91 11.61 4.99 11.35
CA GLU A 91 12.32 4.94 12.64
C GLU A 91 13.57 5.80 12.61
N ARG A 92 14.42 5.68 11.58
CA ARG A 92 15.62 6.52 11.43
C ARG A 92 15.32 8.01 11.39
N CYS A 93 14.27 8.43 10.69
CA CYS A 93 13.84 9.83 10.65
C CYS A 93 13.43 10.35 12.04
N ARG A 94 12.78 9.52 12.86
CA ARG A 94 12.43 9.85 14.25
C ARG A 94 13.67 9.96 15.12
N ASP A 95 14.61 9.01 15.01
CA ASP A 95 15.87 9.05 15.75
C ASP A 95 16.70 10.29 15.43
N ILE A 96 16.81 10.64 14.13
CA ILE A 96 17.48 11.87 13.69
C ILE A 96 16.78 13.11 14.28
N SER A 97 15.45 13.11 14.32
CA SER A 97 14.67 14.23 14.87
C SER A 97 14.87 14.39 16.37
N ASP A 98 14.92 13.28 17.12
CA ASP A 98 15.18 13.26 18.55
C ASP A 98 16.62 13.71 18.87
N ASP A 99 17.60 13.26 18.09
CA ASP A 99 18.99 13.72 18.19
C ASP A 99 19.10 15.22 17.88
N GLY A 100 18.40 15.69 16.84
CA GLY A 100 18.31 17.11 16.51
C GLY A 100 17.70 17.94 17.63
N ALA A 101 16.63 17.46 18.27
CA ALA A 101 16.02 18.14 19.42
C ALA A 101 16.99 18.26 20.61
N LYS A 102 17.76 17.21 20.91
CA LYS A 102 18.81 17.24 21.93
C LYS A 102 19.92 18.24 21.58
N LEU A 103 20.35 18.26 20.31
CA LEU A 103 21.37 19.19 19.82
C LEU A 103 20.91 20.65 19.89
N ALA A 104 19.64 20.92 19.59
CA ALA A 104 19.05 22.25 19.75
C ALA A 104 18.97 22.67 21.23
N ALA A 105 18.61 21.74 22.11
CA ALA A 105 18.49 22.00 23.55
C ALA A 105 19.84 22.27 24.25
N SER A 106 20.96 21.78 23.70
CA SER A 106 22.30 22.00 24.27
C SER A 106 22.88 23.41 24.01
N GLY A 107 22.05 24.37 23.59
CA GLY A 107 22.46 25.76 23.35
C GLY A 107 23.16 26.00 22.02
N ASN A 108 22.98 25.10 21.04
CA ASN A 108 23.57 25.23 19.72
C ASN A 108 23.03 26.50 19.02
N HIS A 109 23.91 27.31 18.45
CA HIS A 109 23.53 28.54 17.73
C HIS A 109 22.66 28.28 16.47
N HIS A 110 22.54 27.02 16.03
CA HIS A 110 21.68 26.57 14.94
C HIS A 110 20.36 25.93 15.39
N ALA A 111 19.96 26.06 16.66
CA ALA A 111 18.77 25.41 17.21
C ALA A 111 17.49 25.58 16.36
N GLU A 112 17.24 26.81 15.85
CA GLU A 112 16.09 27.08 14.98
C GLU A 112 16.18 26.31 13.65
N ALA A 113 17.34 26.35 13.00
CA ALA A 113 17.57 25.65 11.74
C ALA A 113 17.43 24.13 11.91
N ILE A 114 17.97 23.56 13.00
CA ILE A 114 17.82 22.14 13.32
C ILE A 114 16.34 21.77 13.44
N GLY A 115 15.56 22.53 14.22
CA GLY A 115 14.13 22.30 14.39
C GLY A 115 13.37 22.34 13.06
N GLN A 116 13.66 23.34 12.21
CA GLN A 116 13.05 23.45 10.88
C GLN A 116 13.40 22.25 9.98
N ARG A 117 14.67 21.78 10.00
CA ARG A 117 15.09 20.62 9.20
C ARG A 117 14.43 19.32 9.67
N CYS A 118 14.32 19.08 10.99
CA CYS A 118 13.58 17.93 11.52
C CYS A 118 12.10 17.97 11.09
N GLN A 119 11.44 19.13 11.21
CA GLN A 119 10.04 19.27 10.82
C GLN A 119 9.83 19.00 9.32
N GLN A 120 10.73 19.51 8.46
CA GLN A 120 10.70 19.26 7.02
C GLN A 120 10.87 17.77 6.70
N LEU A 121 11.83 17.09 7.34
CA LEU A 121 12.06 15.66 7.14
C LEU A 121 10.80 14.84 7.51
N LEU A 122 10.22 15.10 8.68
CA LEU A 122 9.03 14.38 9.15
C LEU A 122 7.82 14.66 8.25
N SER A 123 7.65 15.89 7.76
CA SER A 123 6.59 16.21 6.80
C SER A 123 6.77 15.48 5.46
N LYS A 124 8.01 15.40 4.95
CA LYS A 124 8.31 14.64 3.73
C LYS A 124 8.01 13.14 3.90
N LEU A 125 8.35 12.58 5.06
CA LEU A 125 8.06 11.18 5.39
C LEU A 125 6.55 10.91 5.46
N ASP A 126 5.79 11.79 6.11
CA ASP A 126 4.33 11.68 6.22
C ASP A 126 3.65 11.75 4.83
N ASN A 127 4.13 12.65 3.97
CA ASN A 127 3.68 12.73 2.58
C ASN A 127 3.98 11.42 1.82
N LEU A 128 5.18 10.85 1.98
CA LEU A 128 5.53 9.56 1.37
C LEU A 128 4.64 8.43 1.88
N ALA A 129 4.36 8.38 3.19
CA ALA A 129 3.47 7.38 3.78
C ALA A 129 2.03 7.51 3.25
N THR A 130 1.53 8.73 3.08
CA THR A 130 0.22 8.99 2.47
C THR A 130 0.16 8.51 1.02
N LEU A 131 1.20 8.77 0.22
CA LEU A 131 1.32 8.26 -1.15
C LEU A 131 1.37 6.73 -1.20
N ALA A 132 2.12 6.12 -0.28
CA ALA A 132 2.22 4.68 -0.15
C ALA A 132 0.84 4.06 0.12
N ALA A 133 0.14 4.55 1.15
CA ALA A 133 -1.20 4.10 1.51
C ALA A 133 -2.20 4.24 0.36
N ARG A 134 -2.18 5.38 -0.35
CA ARG A 134 -3.01 5.59 -1.55
C ARG A 134 -2.69 4.57 -2.64
N ARG A 135 -1.41 4.30 -2.91
CA ARG A 135 -1.01 3.29 -3.90
C ARG A 135 -1.48 1.90 -3.51
N LYS A 136 -1.32 1.51 -2.24
CA LYS A 136 -1.79 0.22 -1.72
C LYS A 136 -3.30 0.06 -1.91
N ALA A 137 -4.07 1.09 -1.56
CA ALA A 137 -5.51 1.10 -1.73
C ALA A 137 -5.90 0.91 -3.20
N ARG A 138 -5.25 1.60 -4.14
CA ARG A 138 -5.50 1.46 -5.59
C ARG A 138 -5.12 0.07 -6.13
N LEU A 139 -4.00 -0.51 -5.67
CA LEU A 139 -3.63 -1.88 -6.03
C LEU A 139 -4.66 -2.91 -5.53
N ALA A 140 -5.13 -2.75 -4.28
CA ALA A 140 -6.12 -3.63 -3.69
C ALA A 140 -7.48 -3.51 -4.40
N ASP A 141 -7.91 -2.28 -4.71
CA ASP A 141 -9.14 -1.97 -5.45
C ASP A 141 -9.12 -2.62 -6.85
N ASN A 142 -8.03 -2.45 -7.60
CA ASN A 142 -7.85 -3.09 -8.90
C ASN A 142 -7.79 -4.63 -8.80
N CYS A 143 -7.17 -5.18 -7.75
CA CYS A 143 -7.15 -6.62 -7.52
C CYS A 143 -8.57 -7.17 -7.28
N ALA A 144 -9.39 -6.47 -6.50
CA ALA A 144 -10.77 -6.87 -6.26
C ALA A 144 -11.61 -6.80 -7.54
N TYR A 145 -11.41 -5.77 -8.36
CA TYR A 145 -12.05 -5.66 -9.68
C TYR A 145 -11.68 -6.81 -10.62
N LEU A 146 -10.40 -7.11 -10.77
CA LEU A 146 -9.93 -8.23 -11.61
C LEU A 146 -10.46 -9.58 -11.09
N GLN A 147 -10.57 -9.75 -9.77
CA GLN A 147 -11.17 -10.94 -9.17
C GLN A 147 -12.65 -11.07 -9.54
N PHE A 148 -13.43 -9.99 -9.46
CA PHE A 148 -14.82 -9.96 -9.90
C PHE A 148 -14.93 -10.32 -11.39
N MET A 149 -14.13 -9.70 -12.25
CA MET A 149 -14.14 -9.95 -13.70
C MET A 149 -13.90 -11.42 -14.03
N TRP A 150 -12.85 -12.00 -13.44
CA TRP A 150 -12.51 -13.41 -13.62
C TRP A 150 -13.61 -14.35 -13.09
N LYS A 151 -14.17 -14.07 -11.91
CA LYS A 151 -15.27 -14.88 -11.38
C LYS A 151 -16.53 -14.80 -12.26
N ALA A 152 -16.83 -13.63 -12.81
CA ALA A 152 -17.90 -13.48 -13.79
C ALA A 152 -17.65 -14.33 -15.05
N ASP A 153 -16.43 -14.35 -15.60
CA ASP A 153 -16.08 -15.21 -16.75
C ASP A 153 -16.27 -16.70 -16.44
N VAL A 154 -15.86 -17.13 -15.24
CA VAL A 154 -16.06 -18.51 -14.78
C VAL A 154 -17.54 -18.87 -14.72
N VAL A 155 -18.36 -17.96 -14.18
CA VAL A 155 -19.82 -18.15 -14.11
C VAL A 155 -20.44 -18.18 -15.51
N GLU A 156 -20.08 -17.27 -16.40
CA GLU A 156 -20.58 -17.24 -17.77
C GLU A 156 -20.24 -18.51 -18.55
N SER A 157 -19.00 -19.01 -18.41
CA SER A 157 -18.55 -20.25 -19.02
C SER A 157 -19.33 -21.45 -18.50
N TRP A 158 -19.56 -21.52 -17.18
CA TRP A 158 -20.36 -22.58 -16.57
C TRP A 158 -21.82 -22.54 -17.07
N ILE A 159 -22.43 -21.35 -17.13
CA ILE A 159 -23.80 -21.19 -17.65
C ILE A 159 -23.86 -21.64 -19.10
N ALA A 160 -22.87 -21.28 -19.93
CA ALA A 160 -22.82 -21.69 -21.33
C ALA A 160 -22.79 -23.21 -21.51
N ASP A 161 -22.02 -23.93 -20.68
CA ASP A 161 -22.01 -25.40 -20.67
C ASP A 161 -23.39 -25.99 -20.33
N LYS A 162 -24.07 -25.42 -19.33
CA LYS A 162 -25.39 -25.90 -18.88
C LYS A 162 -26.51 -25.55 -19.85
N GLU A 163 -26.47 -24.40 -20.49
CA GLU A 163 -27.40 -24.05 -21.58
C GLU A 163 -27.36 -25.08 -22.71
N GLY A 164 -26.19 -25.67 -23.00
CA GLY A 164 -26.07 -26.76 -23.98
C GLY A 164 -26.86 -28.01 -23.60
N HIS A 165 -26.97 -28.31 -22.30
CA HIS A 165 -27.67 -29.50 -21.80
C HIS A 165 -29.19 -29.32 -21.83
N VAL A 166 -29.68 -28.13 -21.49
CA VAL A 166 -31.13 -27.85 -21.41
C VAL A 166 -31.77 -27.76 -22.80
N ARG A 167 -31.00 -27.42 -23.84
CA ARG A 167 -31.46 -27.42 -25.24
C ARG A 167 -31.72 -28.81 -25.84
N ASN A 168 -31.51 -29.88 -25.08
CA ASN A 168 -31.77 -31.24 -25.57
C ASN A 168 -33.29 -31.55 -25.54
N ASP A 169 -33.87 -31.72 -26.73
CA ASP A 169 -35.28 -32.06 -26.97
C ASP A 169 -35.58 -33.58 -26.90
N ASP A 170 -34.72 -34.37 -26.28
CA ASP A 170 -35.03 -35.77 -25.95
C ASP A 170 -35.89 -35.86 -24.68
N TYR A 171 -37.11 -36.35 -24.86
CA TYR A 171 -38.10 -36.56 -23.80
C TYR A 171 -38.39 -38.05 -23.55
N GLY A 172 -37.62 -38.96 -24.14
CA GLY A 172 -37.84 -40.40 -24.00
C GLY A 172 -38.97 -40.93 -24.88
N ARG A 173 -39.08 -42.26 -24.97
CA ARG A 173 -40.06 -42.96 -25.82
C ARG A 173 -40.90 -43.98 -25.06
N ASP A 174 -40.55 -44.24 -23.81
CA ASP A 174 -41.20 -45.19 -22.93
C ASP A 174 -41.03 -44.75 -21.46
N LEU A 175 -41.77 -45.38 -20.55
CA LEU A 175 -41.76 -45.04 -19.13
C LEU A 175 -40.35 -45.08 -18.51
N SER A 176 -39.55 -46.09 -18.89
CA SER A 176 -38.21 -46.28 -18.32
C SER A 176 -37.25 -45.16 -18.75
N SER A 177 -37.30 -44.75 -20.03
CA SER A 177 -36.47 -43.67 -20.58
C SER A 177 -36.89 -42.31 -20.02
N VAL A 178 -38.19 -42.04 -19.90
CA VAL A 178 -38.72 -40.83 -19.25
C VAL A 178 -38.27 -40.75 -17.80
N GLN A 179 -38.42 -41.83 -17.03
CA GLN A 179 -38.02 -41.85 -15.62
C GLN A 179 -36.50 -41.65 -15.44
N THR A 180 -35.70 -42.20 -16.35
CA THR A 180 -34.25 -41.94 -16.38
C THR A 180 -33.94 -40.48 -16.66
N LEU A 181 -34.66 -39.84 -17.59
CA LEU A 181 -34.49 -38.42 -17.91
C LEU A 181 -34.93 -37.50 -16.77
N LEU A 182 -35.99 -37.86 -16.04
CA LEU A 182 -36.44 -37.16 -14.84
C LEU A 182 -35.38 -37.21 -13.74
N THR A 183 -34.81 -38.37 -13.41
CA THR A 183 -33.71 -38.46 -12.43
C THR A 183 -32.51 -37.60 -12.84
N LYS A 184 -32.17 -37.59 -14.14
CA LYS A 184 -31.09 -36.72 -14.66
C LYS A 184 -31.45 -35.23 -14.51
N GLN A 185 -32.69 -34.83 -14.76
CA GLN A 185 -33.16 -33.46 -14.57
C GLN A 185 -33.11 -33.04 -13.10
N GLU A 186 -33.52 -33.91 -12.16
CA GLU A 186 -33.40 -33.64 -10.72
C GLU A 186 -31.95 -33.44 -10.27
N THR A 187 -31.04 -34.28 -10.80
CA THR A 187 -29.60 -34.15 -10.53
C THR A 187 -29.05 -32.84 -11.09
N PHE A 188 -29.52 -32.44 -12.27
CA PHE A 188 -29.16 -31.17 -12.88
C PHE A 188 -29.65 -29.97 -12.05
N ASP A 189 -30.92 -29.97 -11.62
CA ASP A 189 -31.51 -28.91 -10.78
C ASP A 189 -30.76 -28.79 -9.43
N ALA A 190 -30.38 -29.91 -8.82
CA ALA A 190 -29.55 -29.91 -7.61
C ALA A 190 -28.19 -29.25 -7.86
N GLY A 191 -27.59 -29.51 -9.03
CA GLY A 191 -26.36 -28.85 -9.48
C GLY A 191 -26.53 -27.35 -9.69
N LEU A 192 -27.65 -26.89 -10.26
CA LEU A 192 -27.96 -25.46 -10.38
C LEU A 192 -28.04 -24.80 -9.00
N THR A 193 -28.76 -25.43 -8.06
CA THR A 193 -28.91 -24.92 -6.69
C THR A 193 -27.57 -24.79 -5.98
N ALA A 194 -26.69 -25.80 -6.10
CA ALA A 194 -25.35 -25.73 -5.52
C ALA A 194 -24.53 -24.58 -6.14
N PHE A 195 -24.60 -24.44 -7.46
CA PHE A 195 -23.85 -23.39 -8.17
C PHE A 195 -24.36 -21.98 -7.91
N GLU A 196 -25.65 -21.80 -7.58
CA GLU A 196 -26.20 -20.50 -7.18
C GLU A 196 -25.44 -19.93 -5.96
N HIS A 197 -25.18 -20.77 -4.97
CA HIS A 197 -24.43 -20.37 -3.77
C HIS A 197 -22.94 -20.11 -4.07
N GLU A 198 -22.30 -20.96 -4.86
CA GLU A 198 -20.85 -20.87 -5.09
C GLU A 198 -20.47 -19.82 -6.14
N GLY A 199 -21.28 -19.65 -7.17
CA GLY A 199 -21.04 -18.77 -8.31
C GLY A 199 -21.80 -17.46 -8.21
N ILE A 200 -23.13 -17.53 -8.25
CA ILE A 200 -24.01 -16.35 -8.38
C ILE A 200 -23.95 -15.45 -7.14
N GLN A 201 -24.05 -16.02 -5.94
CA GLN A 201 -23.93 -15.26 -4.70
C GLN A 201 -22.53 -14.69 -4.52
N ASN A 202 -21.49 -15.41 -4.95
CA ASN A 202 -20.10 -14.95 -4.88
C ASN A 202 -19.85 -13.72 -5.74
N ILE A 203 -20.23 -13.74 -7.04
CA ILE A 203 -20.07 -12.57 -7.92
C ILE A 203 -20.93 -11.40 -7.46
N THR A 204 -22.09 -11.67 -6.84
CA THR A 204 -22.97 -10.63 -6.29
C THR A 204 -22.30 -9.94 -5.10
N MET A 205 -21.75 -10.72 -4.17
CA MET A 205 -21.00 -10.20 -3.02
C MET A 205 -19.78 -9.37 -3.45
N LEU A 206 -18.98 -9.85 -4.41
CA LEU A 206 -17.82 -9.11 -4.93
C LEU A 206 -18.24 -7.78 -5.58
N LYS A 207 -19.30 -7.80 -6.38
CA LYS A 207 -19.89 -6.60 -6.98
C LYS A 207 -20.35 -5.62 -5.90
N ASP A 208 -21.03 -6.08 -4.85
CA ASP A 208 -21.51 -5.21 -3.76
C ASP A 208 -20.35 -4.58 -2.98
N GLN A 209 -19.27 -5.33 -2.76
CA GLN A 209 -18.05 -4.81 -2.13
C GLN A 209 -17.41 -3.69 -2.95
N LEU A 210 -17.30 -3.87 -4.27
CA LEU A 210 -16.76 -2.85 -5.18
C LEU A 210 -17.64 -1.61 -5.28
N ILE A 211 -18.97 -1.76 -5.22
CA ILE A 211 -19.89 -0.62 -5.19
C ILE A 211 -19.77 0.12 -3.86
N ALA A 212 -19.69 -0.61 -2.75
CA ALA A 212 -19.52 -0.02 -1.42
C ALA A 212 -18.20 0.76 -1.29
N SER A 213 -17.13 0.33 -1.99
CA SER A 213 -15.87 1.07 -2.09
C SER A 213 -15.91 2.26 -3.07
N SER A 214 -17.04 2.50 -3.76
CA SER A 214 -17.17 3.51 -4.80
C SER A 214 -16.15 3.33 -5.93
N HIS A 215 -15.92 2.09 -6.36
CA HIS A 215 -14.96 1.75 -7.41
C HIS A 215 -15.24 2.52 -8.72
N ASP A 216 -14.20 3.01 -9.39
CA ASP A 216 -14.33 3.88 -10.59
C ASP A 216 -15.07 3.19 -11.74
N GLN A 217 -14.93 1.86 -11.87
CA GLN A 217 -15.63 1.01 -12.86
C GLN A 217 -17.04 0.56 -12.43
N THR A 218 -17.66 1.19 -11.42
CA THR A 218 -19.01 0.83 -10.94
C THR A 218 -20.04 0.62 -12.07
N PRO A 219 -20.14 1.49 -13.09
CA PRO A 219 -21.09 1.28 -14.19
C PRO A 219 -20.86 -0.02 -14.97
N ALA A 220 -19.60 -0.36 -15.27
CA ALA A 220 -19.24 -1.58 -15.99
C ALA A 220 -19.47 -2.84 -15.12
N ILE A 221 -19.16 -2.76 -13.83
CA ILE A 221 -19.39 -3.84 -12.86
C ILE A 221 -20.89 -4.17 -12.76
N LEU A 222 -21.74 -3.14 -12.63
CA LEU A 222 -23.19 -3.30 -12.58
C LEU A 222 -23.75 -3.92 -13.86
N GLN A 223 -23.32 -3.40 -15.02
CA GLN A 223 -23.77 -3.92 -16.32
C GLN A 223 -23.41 -5.40 -16.47
N ARG A 224 -22.15 -5.75 -16.23
CA ARG A 224 -21.67 -7.13 -16.36
C ARG A 224 -22.37 -8.08 -15.40
N HIS A 225 -22.55 -7.68 -14.14
CA HIS A 225 -23.32 -8.48 -13.18
C HIS A 225 -24.75 -8.69 -13.67
N SER A 226 -25.44 -7.64 -14.13
CA SER A 226 -26.79 -7.73 -14.67
C SER A 226 -26.89 -8.71 -15.85
N ASP A 227 -25.93 -8.68 -16.77
CA ASP A 227 -25.90 -9.58 -17.93
C ASP A 227 -25.76 -11.05 -17.51
N VAL A 228 -24.88 -11.33 -16.55
CA VAL A 228 -24.70 -12.68 -15.99
C VAL A 228 -25.98 -13.16 -15.28
N ILE A 229 -26.60 -12.30 -14.47
CA ILE A 229 -27.84 -12.64 -13.76
C ILE A 229 -29.00 -12.88 -14.75
N ALA A 230 -29.12 -12.08 -15.80
CA ALA A 230 -30.15 -12.28 -16.81
C ALA A 230 -29.99 -13.64 -17.50
N ARG A 231 -28.76 -14.03 -17.83
CA ARG A 231 -28.45 -15.33 -18.42
C ARG A 231 -28.71 -16.49 -17.46
N TRP A 232 -28.36 -16.32 -16.18
CA TRP A 232 -28.68 -17.28 -15.11
C TRP A 232 -30.18 -17.52 -14.97
N GLN A 233 -30.97 -16.46 -14.89
CA GLN A 233 -32.44 -16.55 -14.78
C GLN A 233 -33.05 -17.24 -16.00
N LYS A 234 -32.51 -16.98 -17.20
CA LYS A 234 -32.93 -17.69 -18.41
C LYS A 234 -32.64 -19.19 -18.31
N LEU A 235 -31.45 -19.59 -17.88
CA LEU A 235 -31.10 -21.01 -17.70
C LEU A 235 -32.04 -21.71 -16.72
N LEU A 236 -32.38 -21.06 -15.60
CA LEU A 236 -33.35 -21.59 -14.63
C LEU A 236 -34.72 -21.82 -15.26
N ASN A 237 -35.23 -20.83 -16.01
CA ASN A 237 -36.51 -20.93 -16.70
C ASN A 237 -36.52 -22.04 -17.76
N ASP A 238 -35.45 -22.15 -18.55
CA ASP A 238 -35.32 -23.20 -19.56
C ASP A 238 -35.28 -24.59 -18.89
N SER A 239 -34.60 -24.71 -17.75
CA SER A 239 -34.52 -25.96 -16.96
C SER A 239 -35.90 -26.38 -16.43
N ASP A 240 -36.64 -25.45 -15.84
CA ASP A 240 -38.00 -25.73 -15.34
C ASP A 240 -38.95 -26.10 -16.49
N ALA A 241 -38.91 -25.36 -17.61
CA ALA A 241 -39.73 -25.68 -18.78
C ALA A 241 -39.47 -27.10 -19.30
N ARG A 242 -38.20 -27.54 -19.34
CA ARG A 242 -37.83 -28.91 -19.70
C ARG A 242 -38.37 -29.93 -18.70
N LYS A 243 -38.26 -29.65 -17.40
CA LYS A 243 -38.81 -30.49 -16.34
C LYS A 243 -40.32 -30.67 -16.46
N GLN A 244 -41.07 -29.58 -16.67
CA GLN A 244 -42.53 -29.65 -16.86
C GLN A 244 -42.89 -30.53 -18.07
N ARG A 245 -42.15 -30.43 -19.18
CA ARG A 245 -42.36 -31.29 -20.36
C ARG A 245 -42.06 -32.78 -20.12
N LEU A 246 -41.13 -33.12 -19.23
CA LEU A 246 -40.85 -34.53 -18.87
C LEU A 246 -41.91 -35.13 -17.94
N LEU A 247 -42.69 -34.29 -17.26
CA LEU A 247 -43.77 -34.71 -16.36
C LEU A 247 -45.12 -34.91 -17.08
N HIS A 248 -45.25 -34.42 -18.31
CA HIS A 248 -46.46 -34.47 -19.14
C HIS A 248 -46.31 -35.46 -20.29
#